data_AF-A0A850L1F4-F1
#
_entry.id   AF-A0A850L1F4-F1
#
_cell.length_a   1.000
_cell.length_b   1.000
_cell.length_c   1.000
_cell.angle_alpha   90.00
_cell.angle_beta   90.00
_cell.angle_gamma   90.00
#
_symmetry.space_group_name_H-M   'P 1'
#
loop_
_entity.id
_entity.type
_entity.pdbx_description
1 polymer ?
#
loop_
_entity_poly.entity_id
_entity_poly.type
_entity_poly.pdbx_seq_one_letter_code
_entity_poly.pdbx_strand_id
1 'polypeptide(L)'
;MSSQKNPSPKKAEYREDKAGPQGTLVFDSREVDRLIADEIQKLEDDGSKVPALLATTKPHAGQQFILEYGKNVIGRGKGNSVTIYDPAASSTHAQITFTGGKWKILNLLSSNGTIVNGEKITDRVLSFGDKIQVGQTEFLFTLVDRKDDVHEDAKSEVNWMVLGTILAAAVVLGGVLLWLFL
;
A
#
# COMPACT_ATOMS: atom_id res chain seq x y z
N MET A 1 3.90 -11.88 -26.04
CA MET A 1 3.56 -10.55 -25.48
C MET A 1 4.71 -10.16 -24.55
N SER A 2 5.69 -9.44 -25.09
CA SER A 2 6.95 -9.15 -24.38
C SER A 2 6.85 -7.77 -23.75
N SER A 3 6.96 -7.75 -22.42
CA SER A 3 7.00 -6.54 -21.59
C SER A 3 8.25 -5.73 -21.96
N GLN A 4 8.07 -4.52 -22.49
CA GLN A 4 9.17 -3.59 -22.73
C GLN A 4 9.49 -2.85 -21.44
N LYS A 5 10.63 -3.22 -20.86
CA LYS A 5 11.26 -2.57 -19.72
C LYS A 5 11.72 -1.18 -20.16
N ASN A 6 11.15 -0.13 -19.56
CA ASN A 6 11.58 1.25 -19.84
C ASN A 6 13.00 1.46 -19.27
N PRO A 7 13.97 1.94 -20.08
CA PRO A 7 15.35 2.08 -19.62
C PRO A 7 15.50 3.28 -18.67
N SER A 8 16.38 3.13 -17.67
CA SER A 8 16.75 4.20 -16.72
C SER A 8 17.26 5.46 -17.45
N PRO A 9 17.01 6.67 -16.91
CA PRO A 9 17.42 7.90 -17.54
C PRO A 9 18.95 7.95 -17.61
N LYS A 10 19.48 8.03 -18.83
CA LYS A 10 20.90 8.32 -19.06
C LYS A 10 21.17 9.74 -18.57
N LYS A 11 22.23 9.93 -17.78
CA LYS A 11 22.75 11.27 -17.45
C LYS A 11 22.84 12.09 -18.74
N ALA A 12 22.29 13.31 -18.74
CA ALA A 12 22.38 14.21 -19.87
C ALA A 12 23.86 14.39 -20.25
N GLU A 13 24.25 13.83 -21.38
CA GLU A 13 25.61 13.88 -21.90
C GLU A 13 25.86 15.30 -22.41
N TYR A 14 26.91 15.97 -21.90
CA TYR A 14 27.29 17.30 -22.39
C TYR A 14 27.73 17.17 -23.85
N ARG A 15 26.92 17.73 -24.73
CA ARG A 15 27.09 17.69 -26.17
C ARG A 15 27.64 19.03 -26.63
N GLU A 16 28.94 19.04 -26.94
CA GLU A 16 29.70 20.22 -27.38
C GLU A 16 29.07 20.86 -28.65
N ASP A 17 28.37 20.06 -29.46
CA ASP A 17 27.60 20.47 -30.64
C ASP A 17 26.33 21.29 -30.32
N LYS A 18 25.94 21.43 -29.05
CA LYS A 18 24.76 22.20 -28.61
C LYS A 18 25.09 23.49 -27.86
N ALA A 19 26.37 23.86 -27.77
CA ALA A 19 26.81 25.10 -27.13
C ALA A 19 26.83 26.27 -28.14
N GLY A 20 26.02 27.29 -27.89
CA GLY A 20 26.04 28.54 -28.63
C GLY A 20 27.27 29.41 -28.29
N PRO A 21 27.51 30.51 -29.04
CA PRO A 21 28.74 31.31 -28.99
C PRO A 21 29.11 31.91 -27.62
N GLN A 22 28.19 31.88 -26.66
CA GLN A 22 28.29 32.50 -25.34
C GLN A 22 28.11 31.47 -24.19
N GLY A 23 28.13 30.17 -24.48
CA GLY A 23 27.81 29.12 -23.50
C GLY A 23 26.30 28.88 -23.31
N THR A 24 25.47 29.48 -24.16
CA THR A 24 24.02 29.22 -24.22
C THR A 24 23.77 27.82 -24.77
N LEU A 25 23.18 26.93 -23.98
CA LEU A 25 22.77 25.60 -24.45
C LEU A 25 21.49 25.72 -25.28
N VAL A 26 21.54 25.25 -26.53
CA VAL A 26 20.38 25.18 -27.42
C VAL A 26 19.68 23.84 -27.20
N PHE A 27 18.55 23.87 -26.52
CA PHE A 27 17.69 22.71 -26.33
C PHE A 27 16.61 22.67 -27.42
N ASP A 28 16.28 21.48 -27.91
CA ASP A 28 15.08 21.27 -28.70
C ASP A 28 13.85 21.37 -27.77
N SER A 29 12.74 21.92 -28.25
CA SER A 29 11.52 22.07 -27.44
C SER A 29 11.09 20.73 -26.84
N ARG A 30 11.20 19.65 -27.63
CA ARG A 30 10.86 18.29 -27.22
C ARG A 30 11.79 17.71 -26.15
N GLU A 31 13.00 18.22 -26.04
CA GLU A 31 13.98 17.83 -25.01
C GLU A 31 13.68 18.56 -23.70
N VAL A 32 13.35 19.86 -23.77
CA VAL A 32 12.87 20.64 -22.62
C VAL A 32 11.58 20.05 -22.05
N ASP A 33 10.61 19.72 -22.91
CA ASP A 33 9.32 19.14 -22.51
C ASP A 33 9.51 17.80 -21.78
N ARG A 34 10.46 16.97 -22.21
CA ARG A 34 10.79 15.69 -21.56
C ARG A 34 11.47 15.89 -20.21
N LEU A 35 12.43 16.82 -20.12
CA LEU A 35 13.12 17.11 -18.87
C LEU A 35 12.16 17.69 -17.83
N ILE A 36 11.23 18.54 -18.26
CA ILE A 36 10.16 19.06 -17.39
C ILE A 36 9.22 17.93 -16.97
N ALA A 37 8.80 17.06 -17.88
CA ALA A 37 7.93 15.93 -17.54
C ALA A 37 8.61 14.95 -16.55
N ASP A 38 9.88 14.61 -16.77
CA ASP A 38 10.63 13.73 -15.87
C ASP A 38 10.83 14.36 -14.49
N GLU A 39 11.12 15.66 -14.41
CA GLU A 39 11.28 16.38 -13.14
C GLU A 39 9.94 16.51 -12.41
N ILE A 40 8.85 16.86 -13.10
CA ILE A 40 7.49 16.91 -12.53
C ILE A 40 7.08 15.52 -12.03
N GLN A 41 7.31 14.48 -12.83
CA GLN A 41 6.94 13.11 -12.45
C GLN A 41 7.74 12.61 -11.25
N LYS A 42 9.02 13.00 -11.15
CA LYS A 42 9.87 12.68 -10.00
C LYS A 42 9.45 13.44 -8.73
N LEU A 43 9.01 14.69 -8.87
CA LEU A 43 8.45 15.48 -7.77
C LEU A 43 7.09 14.94 -7.31
N GLU A 44 6.27 14.40 -8.21
CA GLU A 44 5.02 13.72 -7.87
C GLU A 44 5.25 12.37 -7.17
N ASP A 45 6.32 11.64 -7.52
CA ASP A 45 6.66 10.32 -6.98
C ASP A 45 7.31 10.39 -5.58
N ASP A 46 8.07 11.45 -5.27
CA ASP A 46 8.69 11.63 -3.94
C ASP A 46 7.68 12.15 -2.88
N GLY A 47 6.69 12.95 -3.30
CA GLY A 47 5.67 13.50 -2.41
C GLY A 47 4.51 12.56 -2.07
N SER A 48 4.43 11.38 -2.71
CA SER A 48 3.29 10.47 -2.59
C SER A 48 3.56 9.21 -1.78
N LYS A 49 4.82 8.91 -1.45
CA LYS A 49 5.19 7.80 -0.58
C LYS A 49 4.99 8.15 0.89
N VAL A 50 4.31 7.27 1.62
CA VAL A 50 3.98 7.44 3.04
C VAL A 50 4.45 6.25 3.87
N PRO A 51 4.85 6.47 5.14
CA PRO A 51 5.26 5.40 6.03
C PRO A 51 4.08 4.48 6.35
N ALA A 52 4.32 3.17 6.31
CA ALA A 52 3.29 2.17 6.53
C ALA A 52 3.85 0.87 7.12
N LEU A 53 2.95 0.06 7.66
CA LEU A 53 3.18 -1.35 7.90
C LEU A 53 2.54 -2.18 6.79
N LEU A 54 3.34 -2.94 6.05
CA LEU A 54 2.86 -3.92 5.10
C LEU A 54 2.79 -5.29 5.78
N ALA A 55 1.59 -5.82 5.99
CA ALA A 55 1.43 -7.14 6.58
C ALA A 55 1.91 -8.24 5.62
N THR A 56 2.73 -9.16 6.13
CA THR A 56 3.35 -10.23 5.34
C THR A 56 2.73 -11.61 5.60
N THR A 57 1.95 -11.76 6.68
CA THR A 57 1.31 -13.04 7.06
C THR A 57 -0.20 -12.97 7.00
N LYS A 58 -0.84 -14.12 6.71
CA LYS A 58 -2.30 -14.26 6.70
C LYS A 58 -2.88 -14.07 8.12
N PRO A 59 -4.12 -13.56 8.24
CA PRO A 59 -5.06 -13.22 7.17
C PRO A 59 -4.82 -11.85 6.52
N HIS A 60 -3.93 -11.02 7.07
CA HIS A 60 -3.72 -9.64 6.61
C HIS A 60 -2.67 -9.49 5.50
N ALA A 61 -2.16 -10.60 4.93
CA ALA A 61 -1.07 -10.57 3.97
C ALA A 61 -1.39 -9.65 2.77
N GLY A 62 -0.49 -8.70 2.50
CA GLY A 62 -0.65 -7.70 1.43
C GLY A 62 -1.38 -6.43 1.88
N GLN A 63 -2.05 -6.43 3.03
CA GLN A 63 -2.70 -5.25 3.57
C GLN A 63 -1.66 -4.22 4.01
N GLN A 64 -1.90 -2.97 3.64
CA GLN A 64 -1.10 -1.82 4.04
C GLN A 64 -1.82 -1.07 5.16
N PHE A 65 -1.06 -0.61 6.15
CA PHE A 65 -1.56 0.22 7.23
C PHE A 65 -0.73 1.50 7.28
N ILE A 66 -1.28 2.60 6.77
CA ILE A 66 -0.60 3.90 6.76
C ILE A 66 -0.40 4.40 8.18
N LEU A 67 0.80 4.91 8.46
CA LEU A 67 1.17 5.45 9.75
C LEU A 67 1.12 6.97 9.70
N GLU A 68 0.41 7.55 10.66
CA GLU A 68 0.37 9.00 10.87
C GLU A 68 1.67 9.48 11.52
N TYR A 69 2.10 10.70 11.19
CA TYR A 69 3.18 11.36 11.92
C TYR A 69 2.70 11.74 13.32
N GLY A 70 2.98 10.89 14.29
CA GLY A 70 2.43 11.03 15.64
C GLY A 70 2.37 9.69 16.32
N LYS A 71 1.23 9.35 16.93
CA LYS A 71 1.02 8.09 17.64
C LYS A 71 0.14 7.14 16.83
N ASN A 72 0.65 5.94 16.60
CA ASN A 72 -0.06 4.84 15.94
C ASN A 72 -0.09 3.64 16.89
N VAL A 73 -1.28 3.18 17.25
CA VAL A 73 -1.45 2.03 18.14
C VAL A 73 -1.73 0.79 17.32
N ILE A 74 -1.10 -0.33 17.67
CA ILE A 74 -1.24 -1.63 17.02
C ILE A 74 -1.85 -2.61 18.04
N GLY A 75 -2.84 -3.40 17.61
CA GLY A 75 -3.37 -4.49 18.43
C GLY A 75 -4.74 -4.98 17.95
N ARG A 76 -5.28 -6.01 18.62
CA ARG A 76 -6.57 -6.60 18.21
C ARG A 76 -7.82 -5.81 18.62
N GLY A 77 -7.65 -4.79 19.45
CA GLY A 77 -8.73 -3.91 19.87
C GLY A 77 -9.31 -3.15 18.69
N LYS A 78 -10.64 -3.02 18.66
CA LYS A 78 -11.32 -2.11 17.73
C LYS A 78 -10.95 -0.67 18.13
N GLY A 79 -10.59 0.16 17.16
CA GLY A 79 -10.22 1.57 17.37
C GLY A 79 -8.72 1.84 17.52
N ASN A 80 -7.87 0.84 17.35
CA ASN A 80 -6.44 1.06 17.14
C ASN A 80 -6.18 1.62 15.74
N SER A 81 -5.13 2.40 15.57
CA SER A 81 -4.68 2.88 14.25
C SER A 81 -4.39 1.71 13.30
N VAL A 82 -3.83 0.63 13.84
CA VAL A 82 -3.59 -0.64 13.15
C VAL A 82 -4.31 -1.74 13.92
N THR A 83 -5.55 -2.01 13.52
CA THR A 83 -6.35 -3.12 14.07
C THR A 83 -6.05 -4.41 13.30
N ILE A 84 -5.64 -5.45 14.03
CA ILE A 84 -5.40 -6.79 13.47
C ILE A 84 -6.29 -7.84 14.10
N TYR A 85 -6.82 -8.75 13.28
CA TYR A 85 -7.52 -9.93 13.76
C TYR A 85 -6.52 -11.05 14.10
N ASP A 86 -5.93 -10.95 15.29
CA ASP A 86 -4.94 -11.91 15.79
C ASP A 86 -5.22 -12.23 17.27
N PRO A 87 -5.64 -13.48 17.60
CA PRO A 87 -5.88 -13.89 18.99
C PRO A 87 -4.65 -13.83 19.90
N ALA A 88 -3.45 -13.98 19.33
CA ALA A 88 -2.19 -13.89 20.07
C ALA A 88 -1.73 -12.43 20.29
N ALA A 89 -2.42 -11.45 19.69
CA ALA A 89 -2.17 -10.05 19.99
C ALA A 89 -2.99 -9.56 21.18
N SER A 90 -2.39 -8.76 22.06
CA SER A 90 -3.13 -7.99 23.06
C SER A 90 -4.03 -6.93 22.41
N SER A 91 -5.09 -6.50 23.12
CA SER A 91 -6.04 -5.49 22.61
C SER A 91 -5.31 -4.20 22.20
N THR A 92 -4.39 -3.73 23.04
CA THR A 92 -3.50 -2.61 22.79
C THR A 92 -2.08 -3.16 22.97
N HIS A 93 -1.40 -3.52 21.89
CA HIS A 93 -0.22 -4.38 21.95
C HIS A 93 1.08 -3.60 21.88
N ALA A 94 1.21 -2.73 20.88
CA ALA A 94 2.40 -1.93 20.63
C ALA A 94 1.99 -0.54 20.15
N GLN A 95 2.92 0.40 20.23
CA GLN A 95 2.75 1.75 19.75
C GLN A 95 3.94 2.15 18.91
N ILE A 96 3.70 2.62 17.70
CA ILE A 96 4.70 3.27 16.86
C ILE A 96 4.49 4.78 16.98
N THR A 97 5.56 5.52 17.29
CA THR A 97 5.56 6.98 17.32
C THR A 97 6.61 7.60 16.42
N PHE A 98 6.26 8.74 15.82
CA PHE A 98 7.25 9.61 15.19
C PHE A 98 7.58 10.78 16.12
N THR A 99 8.81 10.83 16.61
CA THR A 99 9.27 11.89 17.51
C THR A 99 10.76 12.17 17.31
N GLY A 100 11.14 13.46 17.31
CA GLY A 100 12.54 13.87 17.09
C GLY A 100 13.10 13.40 15.75
N GLY A 101 12.27 13.36 14.70
CA GLY A 101 12.66 12.91 13.36
C GLY A 101 12.88 11.40 13.23
N LYS A 102 12.45 10.59 14.21
CA LYS A 102 12.67 9.14 14.24
C LYS A 102 11.38 8.39 14.53
N TRP A 103 11.23 7.25 13.87
CA TRP A 103 10.21 6.26 14.19
C TRP A 103 10.68 5.39 15.35
N LYS A 104 9.82 5.19 16.34
CA LYS A 104 10.09 4.34 17.50
C LYS A 104 8.91 3.42 17.74
N ILE A 105 9.17 2.16 18.05
CA ILE A 105 8.17 1.21 18.52
C ILE A 105 8.34 0.97 20.02
N LEU A 106 7.23 0.86 20.73
CA LEU A 106 7.15 0.56 22.16
C LEU A 106 6.17 -0.59 22.36
N ASN A 107 6.59 -1.64 23.07
CA ASN A 107 5.71 -2.70 23.53
C ASN A 107 4.87 -2.22 24.72
N LEU A 108 3.54 -2.30 24.63
CA LEU A 108 2.62 -1.81 25.66
C LEU A 108 2.22 -2.92 26.64
N LEU A 109 3.22 -3.54 27.27
CA LEU A 109 3.03 -4.66 28.22
C LEU A 109 2.16 -5.79 27.66
N SER A 110 2.29 -6.05 26.36
CA SER A 110 1.55 -7.13 25.71
C SER A 110 1.96 -8.51 26.24
N SER A 111 1.04 -9.47 26.16
CA SER A 111 1.23 -10.81 26.73
C SER A 111 2.35 -11.60 26.05
N ASN A 112 2.43 -11.53 24.71
CA ASN A 112 3.45 -12.23 23.93
C ASN A 112 4.70 -11.37 23.65
N GLY A 113 4.59 -10.06 23.89
CA GLY A 113 5.62 -9.07 23.57
C GLY A 113 5.68 -8.73 22.09
N THR A 114 6.45 -7.68 21.78
CA THR A 114 6.72 -7.24 20.42
C THR A 114 8.11 -7.71 20.00
N ILE A 115 8.24 -8.22 18.78
CA ILE A 115 9.51 -8.69 18.22
C ILE A 115 9.88 -7.81 17.03
N VAL A 116 11.14 -7.41 16.93
CA VAL A 116 11.68 -6.66 15.78
C VAL A 116 12.94 -7.35 15.30
N ASN A 117 12.97 -7.77 14.04
CA ASN A 117 14.07 -8.51 13.42
C ASN A 117 14.49 -9.75 14.23
N GLY A 118 13.53 -10.48 14.79
CA GLY A 118 13.75 -11.70 15.57
C GLY A 118 14.10 -11.50 17.04
N GLU A 119 14.24 -10.25 17.51
CA GLU A 119 14.52 -9.93 18.90
C GLU A 119 13.29 -9.37 19.61
N LYS A 120 12.99 -9.87 20.81
CA LYS A 120 11.91 -9.34 21.66
C LYS A 120 12.33 -8.01 22.29
N ILE A 121 11.54 -6.96 22.10
CA ILE A 121 11.88 -5.60 22.54
C ILE A 121 10.91 -5.07 23.59
N THR A 122 11.41 -4.13 24.40
CA THR A 122 10.57 -3.19 25.16
C THR A 122 10.33 -1.95 24.32
N ASP A 123 11.40 -1.36 23.77
CA ASP A 123 11.35 -0.26 22.81
C ASP A 123 12.49 -0.39 21.79
N ARG A 124 12.33 0.23 20.61
CA ARG A 124 13.35 0.26 19.55
C ARG A 124 13.10 1.42 18.58
N VAL A 125 14.18 2.03 18.08
CA VAL A 125 14.11 2.93 16.91
C VAL A 125 13.96 2.08 15.66
N LEU A 126 12.96 2.36 14.83
CA LEU A 126 12.70 1.65 13.58
C LEU A 126 13.40 2.31 12.39
N SER A 127 13.87 1.46 11.48
CA SER A 127 14.34 1.84 10.14
C SER A 127 13.48 1.17 9.08
N PHE A 128 13.25 1.84 7.95
CA PHE A 128 12.55 1.21 6.83
C PHE A 128 13.26 -0.08 6.41
N GLY A 129 12.49 -1.15 6.21
CA GLY A 129 12.97 -2.51 6.00
C GLY A 129 12.88 -3.41 7.24
N ASP A 130 12.65 -2.85 8.43
CA ASP A 130 12.52 -3.64 9.66
C ASP A 130 11.28 -4.55 9.63
N LYS A 131 11.48 -5.80 10.09
CA LYS A 131 10.41 -6.77 10.29
C LYS A 131 9.90 -6.68 11.71
N ILE A 132 8.61 -6.49 11.86
CA ILE A 132 7.93 -6.34 13.16
C ILE A 132 6.94 -7.47 13.30
N GLN A 133 6.95 -8.17 14.43
CA GLN A 133 5.98 -9.20 14.74
C GLN A 133 5.19 -8.82 15.99
N VAL A 134 3.87 -8.92 15.86
CA VAL A 134 2.87 -8.65 16.90
C VAL A 134 1.92 -9.84 16.95
N GLY A 135 1.99 -10.66 18.00
CA GLY A 135 1.30 -11.95 18.01
C GLY A 135 1.87 -12.88 16.94
N GLN A 136 1.03 -13.34 16.02
CA GLN A 136 1.39 -14.12 14.83
C GLN A 136 1.43 -13.28 13.54
N THR A 137 1.03 -12.01 13.62
CA THR A 137 1.06 -11.10 12.49
C THR A 137 2.45 -10.49 12.33
N GLU A 138 3.02 -10.62 11.14
CA GLU A 138 4.29 -9.99 10.76
C GLU A 138 4.03 -8.82 9.82
N PHE A 139 4.86 -7.79 9.96
CA PHE A 139 4.84 -6.59 9.15
C PHE A 139 6.23 -6.23 8.67
N LEU A 140 6.30 -5.64 7.49
CA LEU A 140 7.45 -4.87 7.04
C LEU A 140 7.16 -3.39 7.25
N PHE A 141 8.02 -2.69 7.99
CA PHE A 141 7.96 -1.23 8.08
C PHE A 141 8.58 -0.62 6.82
N THR A 142 7.78 0.05 5.99
CA THR A 142 8.21 0.51 4.66
C THR A 142 7.53 1.82 4.27
N LEU A 143 7.91 2.34 3.11
CA LEU A 143 7.17 3.38 2.39
C LEU A 143 6.26 2.72 1.36
N VAL A 144 5.02 3.20 1.23
CA VAL A 144 4.04 2.77 0.22
C VAL A 144 3.44 3.98 -0.48
N ASP A 145 2.90 3.79 -1.68
CA ASP A 145 2.28 4.86 -2.44
C ASP A 145 0.87 5.14 -1.86
N ARG A 146 0.60 6.39 -1.46
CA ARG A 146 -0.69 6.77 -0.84
C ARG A 146 -1.91 6.44 -1.72
N LYS A 147 -1.72 6.29 -3.04
CA LYS A 147 -2.80 5.94 -3.98
C LYS A 147 -3.32 4.51 -3.82
N ASP A 148 -2.57 3.64 -3.14
CA ASP A 148 -2.93 2.22 -2.94
C ASP A 148 -3.92 2.00 -1.79
N ASP A 149 -4.18 3.03 -0.98
CA ASP A 149 -5.08 2.98 0.19
C ASP A 149 -6.57 3.20 -0.18
N VAL A 150 -6.89 3.24 -1.48
CA VAL A 150 -8.28 3.16 -1.93
C VAL A 150 -8.73 1.72 -1.76
N HIS A 151 -9.38 1.44 -0.62
CA HIS A 151 -10.15 0.23 -0.34
C HIS A 151 -10.70 -0.40 -1.62
N GLU A 152 -10.09 -1.49 -2.08
CA GLU A 152 -10.67 -2.44 -3.05
C GLU A 152 -11.74 -3.30 -2.36
N ASP A 153 -12.50 -2.71 -1.43
CA ASP A 153 -13.70 -3.26 -0.81
C ASP A 153 -14.98 -2.69 -1.47
N ALA A 154 -14.85 -1.84 -2.50
CA ALA A 154 -15.96 -1.12 -3.14
C ALA A 154 -16.19 -1.42 -4.63
N LYS A 155 -15.77 -2.59 -5.14
CA LYS A 155 -16.16 -3.08 -6.48
C LYS A 155 -16.43 -4.59 -6.52
N SER A 156 -17.49 -5.03 -5.84
CA SER A 156 -18.31 -6.13 -6.35
C SER A 156 -19.77 -5.97 -5.90
N GLU A 157 -20.37 -4.83 -6.25
CA GLU A 157 -21.79 -4.78 -6.54
C GLU A 157 -22.04 -5.58 -7.85
N VAL A 158 -21.73 -6.88 -7.84
CA VAL A 158 -22.43 -7.82 -8.70
C VAL A 158 -23.83 -7.81 -8.14
N ASN A 159 -24.70 -7.03 -8.78
CA ASN A 159 -26.09 -6.91 -8.41
C ASN A 159 -26.72 -8.31 -8.41
N TRP A 160 -26.82 -8.96 -7.24
CA TRP A 160 -27.45 -10.27 -7.03
C TRP A 160 -28.89 -10.30 -7.57
N MET A 161 -29.49 -9.12 -7.71
CA MET A 161 -30.81 -8.94 -8.30
C MET A 161 -30.81 -9.17 -9.83
N VAL A 162 -29.69 -8.96 -10.54
CA VAL A 162 -29.57 -9.25 -11.99
C VAL A 162 -29.23 -10.72 -12.24
N LEU A 163 -28.46 -11.39 -11.36
CA LEU A 163 -28.24 -12.84 -11.47
C LEU A 163 -29.52 -13.63 -11.13
N GLY A 164 -30.33 -13.16 -10.18
CA GLY A 164 -31.60 -13.79 -9.79
C GLY A 164 -32.71 -13.68 -10.85
N THR A 165 -32.77 -12.59 -11.62
CA THR A 165 -33.81 -12.40 -12.65
C THR A 165 -33.60 -13.28 -13.88
N ILE A 166 -32.36 -13.60 -14.27
CA ILE A 166 -32.08 -14.52 -15.39
C ILE A 166 -32.51 -15.96 -15.06
N LEU A 167 -32.37 -16.39 -13.79
CA LEU A 167 -32.78 -17.73 -13.34
C LEU A 167 -34.30 -17.87 -13.23
N ALA A 168 -35.02 -16.82 -12.80
CA ALA A 168 -36.48 -16.85 -12.71
C ALA A 168 -37.18 -16.92 -14.08
N ALA A 169 -36.63 -16.27 -15.11
CA ALA A 169 -37.21 -16.31 -16.46
C ALA A 169 -37.15 -17.70 -17.11
N ALA A 170 -36.12 -18.50 -16.80
CA ALA A 170 -35.99 -19.87 -17.32
C ALA A 170 -37.01 -20.85 -16.70
N VAL A 171 -37.40 -20.65 -15.44
CA VAL A 171 -38.36 -21.53 -14.74
C VAL A 171 -39.80 -21.23 -15.15
N VAL A 172 -40.15 -19.96 -15.40
CA VAL A 172 -41.52 -19.58 -15.80
C VAL A 172 -41.84 -20.06 -17.23
N LEU A 173 -40.88 -20.06 -18.16
CA LEU A 173 -41.11 -20.57 -19.52
C LEU A 173 -41.21 -22.10 -19.58
N GLY A 174 -40.53 -22.84 -18.70
CA GLY A 174 -40.64 -24.31 -18.62
C GLY A 174 -41.90 -24.81 -17.91
N GLY A 175 -42.35 -24.11 -16.87
CA GLY A 175 -43.51 -24.53 -16.06
C GLY A 175 -44.87 -24.33 -16.74
N VAL A 176 -45.02 -23.32 -17.58
CA VAL A 176 -46.32 -23.02 -18.23
C VAL A 176 -46.60 -23.98 -19.41
N LEU A 177 -45.57 -24.52 -20.06
CA LEU A 177 -45.74 -25.49 -21.15
C LEU A 177 -46.15 -26.89 -20.66
N LEU A 178 -45.78 -27.28 -19.43
CA LEU A 178 -46.13 -28.59 -18.88
C LEU A 178 -47.56 -28.65 -18.30
N TRP A 179 -48.17 -27.51 -17.98
CA TRP A 179 -49.52 -27.43 -17.40
C TRP A 179 -50.65 -27.25 -18.43
N LEU A 180 -50.32 -27.04 -19.71
CA LEU A 180 -51.29 -26.96 -20.80
C LEU A 180 -51.45 -28.29 -21.58
N PHE A 181 -50.70 -29.33 -21.22
CA PHE A 181 -50.72 -30.65 -21.87
C PHE A 181 -50.90 -31.82 -20.88
N LEU A 182 -51.43 -31.58 -19.68
CA LEU A 182 -51.92 -32.62 -18.77
C LEU A 182 -53.38 -32.35 -18.37
#